data_AF-A0A9W6MMG3-F1
#
_entry.id   AF-A0A9W6MMG3-F1
#
_cell.length_a   1.000
_cell.length_b   1.000
_cell.length_c   1.000
_cell.angle_alpha   90.00
_cell.angle_beta   90.00
_cell.angle_gamma   90.00
#
_symmetry.space_group_name_H-M   'P 1'
#
loop_
_entity.id
_entity.type
_entity.pdbx_description
1 polymer ?
#
loop_
_entity_poly.entity_id
_entity_poly.type
_entity_poly.pdbx_seq_one_letter_code
_entity_poly.pdbx_strand_id
1 'polypeptide(L)' 'MGGLIRFLGDILKPLLTLLVTVLGLAFAVSVFSPAVDNAIETHLPAWTRLDPAQDCVRAWLGLEEEDAPAWWQFWRD' A
#
# COMPACT_ATOMS: atom_id res chain seq x y z
N MET A 1 34.19 -13.71 2.31
CA MET A 1 32.96 -13.09 1.77
C MET A 1 31.97 -12.59 2.83
N GLY A 2 32.28 -12.61 4.14
CA GLY A 2 31.34 -12.13 5.17
C GLY A 2 31.22 -10.60 5.31
N GLY A 3 32.24 -9.84 4.88
CA GLY A 3 32.25 -8.37 5.00
C GLY A 3 31.25 -7.67 4.06
N LEU A 4 31.15 -8.12 2.81
CA LEU A 4 30.23 -7.55 1.82
C LEU A 4 28.76 -7.80 2.20
N ILE A 5 28.45 -8.99 2.74
CA ILE A 5 27.11 -9.36 3.21
C ILE A 5 26.70 -8.54 4.45
N ARG A 6 27.63 -8.29 5.39
CA ARG A 6 27.39 -7.39 6.53
C ARG A 6 27.15 -5.96 6.08
N PHE A 7 27.94 -5.46 5.15
CA PHE A 7 27.76 -4.11 4.60
C PHE A 7 26.41 -3.93 3.90
N LEU A 8 25.99 -4.93 3.10
CA LEU A 8 24.67 -4.93 2.47
C LEU A 8 23.54 -4.95 3.52
N GLY A 9 23.68 -5.76 4.57
CA GLY A 9 22.72 -5.82 5.67
C GLY A 9 22.64 -4.52 6.47
N ASP A 10 23.78 -3.86 6.70
CA ASP A 10 23.87 -2.60 7.45
C ASP A 10 23.27 -1.41 6.68
N ILE A 11 23.27 -1.44 5.34
CA ILE A 11 22.57 -0.45 4.50
C ILE A 11 21.10 -0.82 4.28
N LEU A 12 20.78 -2.10 4.14
CA LEU A 12 19.42 -2.55 3.90
C LEU A 12 18.51 -2.26 5.09
N LYS A 13 19.00 -2.42 6.33
CA LYS A 13 18.24 -2.12 7.54
C LYS A 13 17.67 -0.70 7.57
N PRO A 14 18.47 0.37 7.49
CA PRO A 14 17.96 1.73 7.52
C PRO A 14 17.06 2.02 6.31
N LEU A 15 17.36 1.45 5.15
CA LEU A 15 16.54 1.64 3.94
C LEU A 15 15.16 1.00 4.10
N LEU A 16 15.10 -0.20 4.68
CA LEU A 16 13.87 -0.88 5.03
C LEU A 16 13.09 -0.12 6.11
N THR A 17 13.77 0.37 7.14
CA THR A 17 13.15 1.21 8.17
C THR A 17 12.54 2.45 7.53
N LEU A 18 13.27 3.15 6.66
CA LEU A 18 12.80 4.35 5.99
C LEU A 18 11.60 4.05 5.09
N LEU A 19 11.64 2.95 4.35
CA LEU A 19 10.52 2.47 3.53
C LEU A 19 9.28 2.19 4.37
N VAL A 20 9.42 1.43 5.46
CA VAL A 20 8.30 1.09 6.35
C VAL A 20 7.76 2.34 7.06
N THR A 21 8.62 3.26 7.49
CA THR A 21 8.21 4.53 8.11
C THR A 21 7.45 5.40 7.13
N VAL A 22 7.94 5.56 5.89
CA VAL A 22 7.26 6.37 4.87
C VAL A 22 5.92 5.75 4.47
N LEU A 23 5.87 4.43 4.27
CA LEU A 23 4.62 3.71 3.96
C LEU A 23 3.61 3.82 5.11
N GLY A 24 4.06 3.62 6.35
CA GLY A 24 3.20 3.73 7.53
C GLY A 24 2.67 5.15 7.74
N LEU A 25 3.50 6.16 7.47
CA LEU A 25 3.10 7.57 7.58
C LEU A 25 2.15 7.97 6.45
N ALA A 26 2.39 7.51 5.22
CA ALA A 26 1.47 7.71 4.10
C ALA A 26 0.11 7.06 4.38
N PHE A 27 0.10 5.83 4.93
CA PHE A 27 -1.12 5.15 5.35
C PHE A 27 -1.85 5.90 6.47
N ALA A 28 -1.15 6.33 7.52
CA ALA A 28 -1.77 7.11 8.58
C ALA A 28 -2.39 8.40 8.03
N VAL A 29 -1.67 9.10 7.16
CA VAL A 29 -2.16 10.34 6.56
C VAL A 29 -3.35 10.09 5.61
N SER A 30 -3.37 8.99 4.85
CA SER A 30 -4.50 8.66 3.98
C SER A 30 -5.76 8.34 4.78
N VAL A 31 -5.61 7.66 5.92
CA VAL A 31 -6.73 7.39 6.85
C VAL A 31 -7.31 8.69 7.41
N PHE A 32 -6.49 9.70 7.74
CA PHE A 32 -6.96 10.92 8.40
C PHE A 32 -7.25 12.10 7.46
N SER A 33 -6.99 11.99 6.14
CA SER A 33 -7.18 13.11 5.20
C SER A 33 -7.75 12.67 3.84
N PRO A 34 -8.98 13.09 3.47
CA PRO A 34 -9.57 12.80 2.16
C PRO A 34 -8.80 13.43 0.99
N ALA A 35 -8.10 14.54 1.22
CA ALA A 35 -7.26 15.18 0.19
C ALA A 35 -6.05 14.32 -0.19
N VAL A 36 -5.54 13.52 0.75
CA VAL A 36 -4.40 12.65 0.51
C VAL A 36 -4.82 11.32 -0.11
N ASP A 37 -6.01 10.81 0.25
CA ASP A 37 -6.61 9.65 -0.43
C ASP A 37 -6.76 9.92 -1.94
N ASN A 38 -7.33 11.07 -2.30
CA ASN A 38 -7.49 11.50 -3.70
C ASN A 38 -6.13 11.77 -4.40
N ALA A 39 -5.14 12.30 -3.68
CA ALA A 39 -3.79 12.50 -4.23
C ALA A 39 -3.08 11.18 -4.53
N ILE A 40 -3.24 10.15 -3.68
CA ILE A 40 -2.71 8.81 -3.88
C ILE A 40 -3.35 8.19 -5.13
N GLU A 41 -4.68 8.23 -5.26
CA GLU A 41 -5.36 7.75 -6.47
C GLU A 41 -4.88 8.46 -7.74
N THR A 42 -4.70 9.78 -7.68
CA THR A 42 -4.30 10.59 -8.82
C THR A 42 -2.85 10.31 -9.25
N HIS A 43 -1.93 10.12 -8.30
CA HIS A 43 -0.50 9.98 -8.58
C HIS A 43 -0.05 8.52 -8.76
N LEU A 44 -0.85 7.56 -8.29
CA LEU A 44 -0.55 6.15 -8.36
C LEU A 44 -1.68 5.37 -9.06
N PRO A 45 -1.98 5.67 -10.34
CA PRO A 45 -3.02 5.00 -11.13
C PRO A 45 -2.70 3.52 -11.42
N ALA A 46 -1.54 3.01 -10.99
CA ALA A 46 -1.24 1.59 -11.06
C ALA A 46 -2.02 0.77 -10.02
N TRP A 47 -2.57 1.40 -8.97
CA TRP A 47 -3.39 0.71 -7.98
C TRP A 47 -4.69 0.16 -8.55
N THR A 48 -5.33 0.85 -9.51
CA THR A 48 -6.50 0.32 -10.24
C THR A 48 -6.15 -0.86 -11.15
N ARG A 49 -4.86 -1.14 -11.39
CA ARG A 49 -4.46 -2.38 -12.07
C ARG A 49 -4.39 -3.58 -11.13
N LEU A 50 -4.56 -3.38 -9.82
CA LEU A 50 -4.65 -4.45 -8.83
C LEU A 50 -6.09 -4.96 -8.64
N ASP A 51 -7.08 -4.27 -9.19
CA ASP A 51 -8.49 -4.66 -9.17
C ASP A 51 -8.69 -6.15 -9.54
N PRO A 52 -8.07 -6.69 -10.62
CA PRO A 52 -8.24 -8.10 -10.97
C PRO A 52 -7.67 -9.07 -9.92
N ALA A 53 -6.61 -8.68 -9.22
CA ALA A 53 -6.02 -9.48 -8.16
C ALA A 53 -6.87 -9.43 -6.89
N GLN A 54 -7.44 -8.26 -6.60
CA GLN A 54 -8.36 -8.06 -5.49
C GLN A 54 -9.66 -8.85 -5.68
N ASP A 55 -10.20 -8.87 -6.90
CA ASP A 55 -11.40 -9.62 -7.26
C ASP A 55 -11.18 -11.13 -7.14
N CYS A 56 -10.01 -11.63 -7.57
CA CYS A 56 -9.64 -13.03 -7.40
C CYS A 56 -9.60 -13.46 -5.92
N VAL A 57 -9.04 -12.60 -5.06
CA VAL A 57 -8.99 -12.84 -3.61
C VAL A 57 -10.39 -12.76 -2.99
N ARG A 58 -11.24 -11.81 -3.39
CA ARG A 58 -12.64 -11.74 -2.93
C ARG A 58 -13.44 -12.96 -3.31
N ALA A 59 -13.34 -13.39 -4.57
CA ALA A 59 -14.02 -14.59 -5.07
C ALA A 59 -13.57 -15.84 -4.30
N TRP A 60 -12.28 -15.95 -3.97
CA TRP A 60 -11.76 -17.04 -3.12
C TRP A 60 -12.31 -17.00 -1.69
N LEU A 61 -12.51 -15.80 -1.13
CA LEU A 61 -13.07 -15.58 0.20
C LEU A 61 -14.61 -15.66 0.25
N GLY A 62 -15.29 -15.79 -0.91
CA GLY A 62 -16.74 -15.80 -0.99
C GLY A 62 -17.40 -14.47 -0.63
N LEU A 63 -16.66 -13.36 -0.76
CA LEU A 63 -17.20 -12.02 -0.59
C LEU A 63 -17.94 -11.64 -1.87
N GLU A 64 -19.23 -11.26 -1.75
CA GLU A 64 -20.02 -10.79 -2.89
C GLU A 64 -19.39 -9.51 -3.48
N GLU A 65 -19.55 -9.31 -4.79
CA GLU A 65 -19.21 -8.07 -5.51
C GLU A 65 -20.15 -6.94 -5.06
N GLU A 66 -20.09 -6.56 -3.79
CA GLU A 66 -20.47 -5.20 -3.44
C GLU A 66 -19.37 -4.28 -3.97
N ASP A 67 -19.80 -3.13 -4.48
CA ASP A 67 -19.00 -1.98 -4.90
C ASP A 67 -18.26 -1.36 -3.68
N ALA A 68 -17.69 -2.25 -2.86
CA ALA A 68 -17.05 -1.96 -1.61
C ALA A 68 -15.76 -1.23 -1.95
N PRO A 69 -15.59 0.00 -1.45
CA PRO A 69 -14.37 0.76 -1.66
C PRO A 69 -13.17 -0.13 -1.33
N ALA A 70 -12.10 0.03 -2.10
CA ALA A 70 -10.88 -0.70 -1.82
C ALA A 70 -10.48 -0.51 -0.35
N TRP A 71 -9.80 -1.48 0.27
CA TRP A 71 -9.54 -1.45 1.72
C TRP A 71 -8.75 -0.21 2.20
N TRP A 72 -8.17 0.55 1.27
CA TRP A 72 -7.47 1.82 1.50
C TRP A 72 -8.32 3.07 1.22
N GLN A 73 -9.50 2.94 0.59
CA GLN A 73 -10.43 4.03 0.32
C GLN A 73 -11.33 4.24 1.54
N PHE A 74 -10.97 5.22 2.36
CA PHE A 74 -11.67 5.50 3.62
C PHE A 74 -12.76 6.57 3.48
N TRP A 75 -12.74 7.33 2.37
CA TRP A 75 -13.52 8.58 2.23
C TRP A 75 -14.40 8.62 0.97
N ARG A 76 -14.88 7.47 0.50
CA ARG A 76 -15.75 7.38 -0.67
C ARG A 76 -17.22 7.55 -0.23
N ASP A 77 -17.84 8.67 -0.62
CA ASP A 77 -19.30 8.88 -0.60
C ASP A 77 -19.96 8.14 -1.78
#